data_AF-A0A353E7W1-F1
#
_entry.id   AF-A0A353E7W1-F1
#
_cell.length_a   1.000
_cell.length_b   1.000
_cell.length_c   1.000
_cell.angle_alpha   90.00
_cell.angle_beta   90.00
_cell.angle_gamma   90.00
#
_symmetry.space_group_name_H-M   'P 1'
#
loop_
_entity.id
_entity.type
_entity.pdbx_description
1 polymer ?
#
loop_
_entity_poly.entity_id
_entity_poly.type
_entity_poly.pdbx_seq_one_letter_code
_entity_poly.pdbx_strand_id
1 'polypeptide(L)'
;SEWWIETVGIDGIRMDTYPYADRDAMAHWMKVLGEEYPHFNTVGETWVTEPAYTAAWQKDSKLSEKNSYLPTVMDFAFFDRINSAKNEETDDWWNGMNRIYNVLCYDYLYPNPKSVMAFIENHDTDRFLGEGKDTLALKQALALLLTINRTPQLYYGTEVLMNGTKSVTDGNVRKDFPGGWAGDKHNAFTAEGRTQAENQMFNWVSRLLHWRQGNEVITKGKQTQFCTQKGVYVVARQYKGKSVMTIINGKNEAN
;
A
#
# COMPACT_ATOMS: atom_id res chain seq x y z
N SER A 1 -14.41 20.81 4.46
CA SER A 1 -13.67 19.71 5.10
C SER A 1 -13.66 19.88 6.60
N GLU A 2 -13.33 21.08 7.12
CA GLU A 2 -13.47 21.45 8.55
C GLU A 2 -14.79 20.98 9.17
N TRP A 3 -15.93 21.23 8.54
CA TRP A 3 -17.22 20.75 9.05
C TRP A 3 -17.25 19.24 9.31
N TRP A 4 -16.69 18.41 8.42
CA TRP A 4 -16.58 16.96 8.64
C TRP A 4 -15.57 16.62 9.74
N ILE A 5 -14.44 17.33 9.79
CA ILE A 5 -13.42 17.15 10.83
C ILE A 5 -14.03 17.42 12.21
N GLU A 6 -14.68 18.57 12.39
CA GLU A 6 -15.24 19.01 13.68
C GLU A 6 -16.53 18.28 14.06
N THR A 7 -17.38 17.91 13.09
CA THR A 7 -18.68 17.30 13.41
C THR A 7 -18.57 15.81 13.74
N VAL A 8 -17.71 15.07 13.03
CA VAL A 8 -17.61 13.61 13.18
C VAL A 8 -16.23 13.13 13.65
N GLY A 9 -15.25 14.02 13.80
CA GLY A 9 -13.94 13.68 14.35
C GLY A 9 -13.12 12.74 13.46
N ILE A 10 -13.17 12.90 12.13
CA ILE A 10 -12.31 12.10 11.23
C ILE A 10 -10.82 12.42 11.49
N ASP A 11 -9.95 11.43 11.29
CA ASP A 11 -8.49 11.58 11.48
C ASP A 11 -7.73 11.90 10.18
N GLY A 12 -8.41 11.86 9.03
CA GLY A 12 -7.80 12.11 7.74
C GLY A 12 -8.81 12.11 6.58
N ILE A 13 -8.34 12.55 5.42
CA ILE A 13 -9.11 12.55 4.17
C ILE A 13 -8.33 11.81 3.08
N ARG A 14 -8.99 10.89 2.36
CA ARG A 14 -8.56 10.47 1.02
C ARG A 14 -9.26 11.36 0.03
N MET A 15 -8.48 12.18 -0.70
CA MET A 15 -8.99 13.04 -1.74
C MET A 15 -8.92 12.31 -3.08
N ASP A 16 -10.09 12.05 -3.64
CA ASP A 16 -10.29 11.44 -4.95
C ASP A 16 -9.75 12.32 -6.09
N THR A 17 -9.32 11.69 -7.18
CA THR A 17 -9.01 12.37 -8.46
C THR A 17 -8.20 13.68 -8.31
N TYR A 18 -7.19 13.66 -7.43
CA TYR A 18 -6.48 14.86 -6.95
C TYR A 18 -5.95 15.78 -8.06
N PRO A 19 -5.33 15.27 -9.15
CA PRO A 19 -4.81 16.12 -10.22
C PRO A 19 -5.85 16.84 -11.08
N TYR A 20 -7.14 16.48 -10.97
CA TYR A 20 -8.20 17.01 -11.83
C TYR A 20 -8.87 18.27 -11.26
N ALA A 21 -8.77 18.49 -9.96
CA ALA A 21 -9.26 19.72 -9.33
C ALA A 21 -8.31 20.90 -9.62
N ASP A 22 -8.84 22.13 -9.51
CA ASP A 22 -8.03 23.34 -9.70
C ASP A 22 -6.83 23.34 -8.75
N ARG A 23 -5.63 23.41 -9.31
CA ARG A 23 -4.38 23.23 -8.57
C ARG A 23 -4.20 24.25 -7.46
N ASP A 24 -4.56 25.51 -7.71
CA ASP A 24 -4.33 26.60 -6.76
C ASP A 24 -5.37 26.54 -5.63
N ALA A 25 -6.61 26.19 -5.94
CA ALA A 25 -7.65 25.91 -4.95
C ALA A 25 -7.27 24.71 -4.06
N MET A 26 -6.74 23.63 -4.64
CA MET A 26 -6.29 22.45 -3.88
C MET A 26 -5.10 22.77 -2.97
N ALA A 27 -4.12 23.51 -3.46
CA ALA A 27 -3.00 23.96 -2.66
C ALA A 27 -3.44 24.88 -1.51
N HIS A 28 -4.37 25.79 -1.78
CA HIS A 28 -4.96 26.65 -0.74
C HIS A 28 -5.72 25.81 0.30
N TRP A 29 -6.55 24.87 -0.14
CA TRP A 29 -7.30 23.98 0.76
C TRP A 29 -6.36 23.16 1.66
N MET A 30 -5.30 22.58 1.11
CA MET A 30 -4.29 21.86 1.90
C MET A 30 -3.53 22.75 2.87
N LYS A 31 -3.22 23.99 2.47
CA LYS A 31 -2.58 24.97 3.34
C LYS A 31 -3.45 25.29 4.55
N VAL A 32 -4.73 25.63 4.32
CA VAL A 32 -5.69 25.94 5.40
C VAL A 32 -5.84 24.73 6.34
N LEU A 33 -6.03 23.52 5.81
CA LEU A 33 -6.12 22.33 6.66
C LEU A 33 -4.84 22.08 7.47
N GLY A 34 -3.66 22.32 6.90
CA GLY A 34 -2.40 22.14 7.62
C GLY A 34 -2.13 23.21 8.68
N GLU A 35 -2.71 24.40 8.55
CA GLU A 35 -2.65 25.49 9.53
C GLU A 35 -3.62 25.23 10.70
N GLU A 36 -4.86 24.85 10.41
CA GLU A 36 -5.89 24.56 11.41
C GLU A 36 -5.65 23.21 12.13
N TYR A 37 -5.19 22.19 11.40
CA TYR A 37 -4.98 20.84 11.91
C TYR A 37 -3.57 20.31 11.58
N PRO A 38 -2.52 20.75 12.30
CA PRO A 38 -1.12 20.42 11.98
C PRO A 38 -0.75 18.94 12.00
N HIS A 39 -1.61 18.09 12.58
CA HIS A 39 -1.42 16.64 12.67
C HIS A 39 -2.40 15.83 11.81
N PHE A 40 -3.28 16.50 11.05
CA PHE A 40 -4.23 15.86 10.16
C PHE A 40 -3.53 15.37 8.89
N ASN A 41 -3.95 14.21 8.38
CA ASN A 41 -3.39 13.67 7.14
C ASN A 41 -4.40 13.72 6.00
N THR A 42 -3.95 14.20 4.84
CA THR A 42 -4.68 14.06 3.59
C THR A 42 -3.84 13.24 2.61
N VAL A 43 -4.43 12.19 2.06
CA VAL A 43 -3.85 11.41 0.97
C VAL A 43 -4.53 11.77 -0.35
N GLY A 44 -3.78 12.29 -1.30
CA GLY A 44 -4.26 12.58 -2.65
C GLY A 44 -4.10 11.37 -3.56
N GLU A 45 -5.19 10.99 -4.22
CA GLU A 45 -5.13 10.01 -5.30
C GLU A 45 -4.58 10.67 -6.57
N THR A 46 -3.33 10.38 -6.88
CA THR A 46 -2.67 10.78 -8.12
C THR A 46 -2.36 9.52 -8.94
N TRP A 47 -3.33 9.04 -9.71
CA TRP A 47 -3.24 7.76 -10.42
C TRP A 47 -2.28 7.81 -11.61
N VAL A 48 -0.98 7.80 -11.31
CA VAL A 48 0.12 7.72 -12.27
C VAL A 48 1.20 6.83 -11.68
N THR A 49 1.70 5.88 -12.47
CA THR A 49 2.65 4.85 -12.02
C THR A 49 4.11 5.31 -12.03
N GLU A 50 4.38 6.53 -12.49
CA GLU A 50 5.72 7.11 -12.48
C GLU A 50 5.99 7.90 -11.18
N PRO A 51 7.03 7.53 -10.39
CA PRO A 51 7.31 8.15 -9.10
C PRO A 51 7.47 9.67 -9.14
N ALA A 52 8.08 10.20 -10.20
CA ALA A 52 8.30 11.64 -10.36
C ALA A 52 6.98 12.43 -10.41
N TYR A 53 5.94 11.88 -11.03
CA TYR A 53 4.65 12.55 -11.15
C TYR A 53 3.97 12.67 -9.78
N THR A 54 3.88 11.56 -9.04
CA THR A 54 3.25 11.56 -7.72
C THR A 54 4.08 12.35 -6.71
N ALA A 55 5.42 12.27 -6.78
CA ALA A 55 6.31 13.07 -5.94
C ALA A 55 6.16 14.59 -6.17
N ALA A 56 5.83 15.04 -7.38
CA ALA A 56 5.58 16.46 -7.67
C ALA A 56 4.36 17.03 -6.92
N TRP A 57 3.45 16.18 -6.47
CA TRP A 57 2.27 16.56 -5.69
C TRP A 57 2.48 16.52 -4.17
N GLN A 58 3.59 16.02 -3.66
CA GLN A 58 3.83 16.04 -2.21
C GLN A 58 4.22 17.45 -1.73
N LYS A 59 3.80 17.81 -0.51
CA LYS A 59 4.17 19.05 0.16
C LYS A 59 5.69 19.27 0.08
N ASP A 60 6.08 20.50 -0.25
CA ASP A 60 7.48 20.94 -0.37
C ASP A 60 8.27 20.19 -1.47
N SER A 61 7.59 19.62 -2.46
CA SER A 61 8.26 18.92 -3.57
C SER A 61 9.17 19.83 -4.37
N LYS A 62 10.41 19.38 -4.56
CA LYS A 62 11.39 20.01 -5.45
C LYS A 62 11.08 19.86 -6.94
N LEU A 63 10.11 19.02 -7.29
CA LEU A 63 9.69 18.77 -8.68
C LEU A 63 8.58 19.72 -9.13
N SER A 64 8.16 20.65 -8.27
CA SER A 64 7.14 21.64 -8.60
C SER A 64 7.49 23.03 -8.09
N GLU A 65 7.22 24.03 -8.92
CA GLU A 65 7.31 25.44 -8.52
C GLU A 65 6.22 25.86 -7.52
N LYS A 66 5.05 25.20 -7.54
CA LYS A 66 3.93 25.49 -6.65
C LYS A 66 3.82 24.40 -5.58
N ASN A 67 3.93 24.82 -4.32
CA ASN A 67 3.72 23.92 -3.19
C ASN A 67 2.26 23.45 -3.13
N SER A 68 2.04 22.14 -3.18
CA SER A 68 0.71 21.53 -3.07
C SER A 68 0.19 21.52 -1.63
N TYR A 69 1.07 21.64 -0.63
CA TYR A 69 0.82 21.40 0.80
C TYR A 69 0.25 20.01 1.14
N LEU A 70 0.12 19.10 0.17
CA LEU A 70 -0.44 17.76 0.35
C LEU A 70 0.55 16.83 1.08
N PRO A 71 0.24 16.33 2.28
CA PRO A 71 1.20 15.56 3.07
C PRO A 71 1.47 14.15 2.53
N THR A 72 0.45 13.51 1.94
CA THR A 72 0.54 12.11 1.49
C THR A 72 0.01 11.96 0.05
N VAL A 73 0.71 11.14 -0.73
CA VAL A 73 0.28 10.71 -2.08
C VAL A 73 0.16 9.19 -2.12
N MET A 74 -0.66 8.67 -3.02
CA MET A 74 -0.81 7.23 -3.26
C MET A 74 0.36 6.68 -4.09
N ASP A 75 0.90 5.53 -3.69
CA ASP A 75 2.05 4.87 -4.33
C ASP A 75 1.61 3.92 -5.47
N PHE A 76 1.09 4.51 -6.55
CA PHE A 76 0.71 3.74 -7.74
C PHE A 76 1.92 3.09 -8.43
N ALA A 77 3.13 3.61 -8.23
CA ALA A 77 4.36 3.00 -8.71
C ALA A 77 4.62 1.66 -8.01
N PHE A 78 4.56 1.62 -6.68
CA PHE A 78 4.66 0.37 -5.92
C PHE A 78 3.55 -0.61 -6.32
N PHE A 79 2.30 -0.16 -6.38
CA PHE A 79 1.15 -0.97 -6.79
C PHE A 79 1.35 -1.63 -8.16
N ASP A 80 1.78 -0.87 -9.17
CA ASP A 80 1.98 -1.37 -10.53
C ASP A 80 3.10 -2.42 -10.57
N ARG A 81 4.23 -2.12 -9.92
CA ARG A 81 5.39 -3.02 -9.94
C ARG A 81 5.16 -4.29 -9.15
N ILE A 82 4.44 -4.26 -8.02
CA ILE A 82 4.16 -5.48 -7.24
C ILE A 82 3.14 -6.37 -7.94
N ASN A 83 2.16 -5.80 -8.65
CA ASN A 83 1.21 -6.55 -9.45
C ASN A 83 1.82 -7.10 -10.75
N SER A 84 2.87 -6.48 -11.28
CA SER A 84 3.66 -7.05 -12.37
C SER A 84 4.56 -8.18 -11.86
N ALA A 85 5.29 -7.93 -10.78
CA ALA A 85 6.28 -8.85 -10.23
C ALA A 85 5.70 -10.18 -9.77
N LYS A 86 4.43 -10.24 -9.33
CA LYS A 86 3.79 -11.50 -8.90
C LYS A 86 3.64 -12.54 -10.02
N ASN A 87 3.72 -12.11 -11.28
CA ASN A 87 3.60 -12.98 -12.46
C ASN A 87 4.96 -13.30 -13.09
N GLU A 88 6.06 -12.92 -12.44
CA GLU A 88 7.40 -12.99 -13.00
C GLU A 88 8.38 -13.62 -12.01
N GLU A 89 9.33 -14.39 -12.52
CA GLU A 89 10.50 -14.73 -11.74
C GLU A 89 11.48 -13.56 -11.71
N THR A 90 12.15 -13.38 -10.57
CA THR A 90 13.21 -12.38 -10.41
C THR A 90 14.45 -12.85 -11.14
N ASP A 91 14.83 -12.13 -12.19
CA ASP A 91 16.04 -12.39 -12.97
C ASP A 91 17.21 -11.50 -12.52
N ASP A 92 18.33 -11.56 -13.25
CA ASP A 92 19.51 -10.73 -12.99
C ASP A 92 19.40 -9.32 -13.59
N TRP A 93 18.24 -8.96 -14.18
CA TRP A 93 18.07 -7.75 -14.97
C TRP A 93 16.93 -6.88 -14.44
N TRP A 94 15.70 -7.09 -14.91
CA TRP A 94 14.59 -6.12 -14.74
C TRP A 94 13.28 -6.73 -14.26
N ASN A 95 13.16 -8.06 -14.21
CA ASN A 95 11.90 -8.73 -13.91
C ASN A 95 11.77 -9.12 -12.43
N GLY A 96 10.53 -9.42 -12.02
CA GLY A 96 10.19 -9.79 -10.67
C GLY A 96 10.50 -8.68 -9.67
N MET A 97 11.19 -9.01 -8.59
CA MET A 97 11.47 -8.08 -7.49
C MET A 97 12.47 -6.97 -7.84
N ASN A 98 13.18 -7.06 -8.98
CA ASN A 98 13.94 -5.94 -9.53
C ASN A 98 13.06 -4.71 -9.75
N ARG A 99 11.80 -4.90 -10.13
CA ARG A 99 10.84 -3.81 -10.34
C ARG A 99 10.60 -3.02 -9.05
N ILE A 100 10.51 -3.71 -7.91
CA ILE A 100 10.31 -3.07 -6.61
C ILE A 100 11.58 -2.35 -6.17
N TYR A 101 12.74 -3.01 -6.27
CA TYR A 101 14.03 -2.39 -5.99
C TYR A 101 14.20 -1.08 -6.76
N ASN A 102 13.94 -1.11 -8.07
CA ASN A 102 14.09 0.05 -8.94
C ASN A 102 13.12 1.18 -8.60
N VAL A 103 11.86 0.89 -8.26
CA VAL A 103 10.92 1.95 -7.84
C VAL A 103 11.32 2.58 -6.52
N LEU A 104 11.75 1.78 -5.53
CA LEU A 104 12.18 2.32 -4.23
C LEU A 104 13.51 3.10 -4.33
N CYS A 105 14.31 2.88 -5.38
CA CYS A 105 15.47 3.73 -5.66
C CYS A 105 15.07 5.18 -5.97
N TYR A 106 13.83 5.46 -6.39
CA TYR A 106 13.34 6.81 -6.64
C TYR A 106 12.80 7.51 -5.38
N ASP A 107 12.93 6.93 -4.18
CA ASP A 107 12.46 7.54 -2.93
C ASP A 107 13.07 8.94 -2.68
N TYR A 108 14.26 9.22 -3.24
CA TYR A 108 14.88 10.56 -3.15
C TYR A 108 14.07 11.67 -3.83
N LEU A 109 13.06 11.34 -4.64
CA LEU A 109 12.17 12.31 -5.26
C LEU A 109 11.12 12.85 -4.27
N TYR A 110 10.69 12.04 -3.30
CA TYR A 110 9.70 12.42 -2.31
C TYR A 110 10.35 13.19 -1.16
N PRO A 111 9.86 14.39 -0.80
CA PRO A 111 10.25 15.08 0.44
C PRO A 111 10.08 14.22 1.71
N ASN A 112 9.03 13.40 1.76
CA ASN A 112 8.75 12.49 2.87
C ASN A 112 8.28 11.12 2.34
N PRO A 113 9.20 10.20 2.00
CA PRO A 113 8.85 8.87 1.51
C PRO A 113 8.07 8.03 2.52
N LYS A 114 8.23 8.30 3.82
CA LYS A 114 7.55 7.56 4.89
C LYS A 114 6.04 7.82 4.89
N SER A 115 5.58 9.02 4.53
CA SER A 115 4.15 9.34 4.55
C SER A 115 3.40 8.72 3.37
N VAL A 116 4.08 8.52 2.22
CA VAL A 116 3.52 7.95 0.98
C VAL A 116 2.72 6.67 1.29
N MET A 117 1.49 6.61 0.77
CA MET A 117 0.55 5.53 1.05
C MET A 117 0.69 4.41 0.01
N ALA A 118 1.25 3.28 0.43
CA ALA A 118 1.41 2.11 -0.43
C ALA A 118 0.26 1.11 -0.24
N PHE A 119 -0.09 0.42 -1.31
CA PHE A 119 -1.16 -0.57 -1.37
C PHE A 119 -0.86 -1.58 -2.49
N ILE A 120 -1.46 -2.76 -2.43
CA ILE A 120 -1.33 -3.79 -3.47
C ILE A 120 -2.58 -3.91 -4.33
N GLU A 121 -3.71 -3.40 -3.83
CA GLU A 121 -5.01 -3.39 -4.50
C GLU A 121 -5.92 -2.38 -3.80
N ASN A 122 -6.94 -1.91 -4.50
CA ASN A 122 -8.02 -1.12 -3.94
C ASN A 122 -9.33 -1.39 -4.71
N HIS A 123 -10.37 -0.61 -4.45
CA HIS A 123 -11.68 -0.75 -5.08
C HIS A 123 -11.73 -0.45 -6.58
N ASP A 124 -10.69 0.18 -7.14
CA ASP A 124 -10.60 0.54 -8.56
C ASP A 124 -9.59 -0.31 -9.33
N THR A 125 -8.96 -1.30 -8.69
CA THR A 125 -8.02 -2.22 -9.34
C THR A 125 -8.60 -3.63 -9.36
N ASP A 126 -7.99 -4.52 -10.16
CA ASP A 126 -8.17 -5.95 -9.94
C ASP A 126 -7.79 -6.29 -8.50
N ARG A 127 -8.44 -7.32 -7.94
CA ARG A 127 -7.99 -7.90 -6.67
C ARG A 127 -6.58 -8.44 -6.87
N PHE A 128 -5.74 -8.42 -5.85
CA PHE A 128 -4.36 -8.91 -5.97
C PHE A 128 -4.32 -10.38 -6.42
N LEU A 129 -5.28 -11.19 -5.97
CA LEU A 129 -5.42 -12.58 -6.38
C LEU A 129 -5.96 -12.78 -7.80
N GLY A 130 -6.47 -11.74 -8.47
CA GLY A 130 -7.14 -11.85 -9.77
C GLY A 130 -8.30 -12.84 -9.70
N GLU A 131 -8.36 -13.82 -10.61
CA GLU A 131 -9.30 -14.96 -10.51
C GLU A 131 -8.72 -16.17 -9.74
N GLY A 132 -7.50 -16.03 -9.22
CA GLY A 132 -6.72 -17.11 -8.61
C GLY A 132 -6.81 -17.18 -7.08
N LYS A 133 -5.84 -17.88 -6.49
CA LYS A 133 -5.74 -18.13 -5.03
C LYS A 133 -4.28 -18.31 -4.57
N ASP A 134 -3.34 -17.63 -5.23
CA ASP A 134 -1.92 -17.71 -4.88
C ASP A 134 -1.64 -17.00 -3.55
N THR A 135 -1.83 -17.75 -2.46
CA THR A 135 -1.59 -17.25 -1.11
C THR A 135 -0.12 -17.01 -0.81
N LEU A 136 0.81 -17.64 -1.54
CA LEU A 136 2.24 -17.45 -1.32
C LEU A 136 2.67 -16.08 -1.85
N ALA A 137 2.33 -15.77 -3.10
CA ALA A 137 2.58 -14.46 -3.69
C ALA A 137 1.91 -13.34 -2.88
N LEU A 138 0.68 -13.54 -2.42
CA LEU A 138 -0.02 -12.57 -1.59
C LEU A 138 0.67 -12.34 -0.23
N LYS A 139 1.15 -13.40 0.42
CA LYS A 139 1.95 -13.27 1.66
C LYS A 139 3.25 -12.53 1.43
N GLN A 140 3.95 -12.77 0.32
CA GLN A 140 5.17 -12.04 -0.03
C GLN A 140 4.89 -10.55 -0.25
N ALA A 141 3.85 -10.22 -1.01
CA ALA A 141 3.44 -8.84 -1.27
C ALA A 141 3.03 -8.11 0.02
N LEU A 142 2.24 -8.74 0.89
CA LEU A 142 1.84 -8.17 2.18
C LEU A 142 3.01 -8.05 3.16
N ALA A 143 3.92 -9.03 3.19
CA ALA A 143 5.12 -8.96 4.02
C ALA A 143 5.96 -7.75 3.62
N LEU A 144 6.14 -7.52 2.31
CA LEU A 144 6.86 -6.36 1.81
C LEU A 144 6.10 -5.06 2.14
N LEU A 145 4.82 -4.94 1.76
CA LEU A 145 3.98 -3.77 2.03
C LEU A 145 4.01 -3.35 3.51
N LEU A 146 3.91 -4.31 4.42
CA LEU A 146 3.81 -4.05 5.86
C LEU A 146 5.17 -3.76 6.52
N THR A 147 6.30 -3.95 5.82
CA THR A 147 7.64 -3.77 6.37
C THR A 147 8.46 -2.66 5.71
N ILE A 148 8.08 -2.18 4.53
CA ILE A 148 8.72 -1.04 3.86
C ILE A 148 8.39 0.31 4.54
N ASN A 149 9.19 1.34 4.23
CA ASN A 149 9.08 2.69 4.73
C ASN A 149 7.96 3.48 4.03
N ARG A 150 6.72 3.07 4.32
CA ARG A 150 5.47 3.63 3.79
C ARG A 150 4.38 3.61 4.86
N THR A 151 3.28 4.32 4.57
CA THR A 151 1.98 4.10 5.21
C THR A 151 1.24 3.00 4.44
N PRO A 152 1.07 1.78 4.98
CA PRO A 152 0.40 0.71 4.25
C PRO A 152 -1.13 0.87 4.32
N GLN A 153 -1.81 0.63 3.19
CA GLN A 153 -3.27 0.49 3.10
C GLN A 153 -3.62 -0.93 2.63
N LEU A 154 -4.59 -1.53 3.30
CA LEU A 154 -5.15 -2.85 2.96
C LEU A 154 -6.59 -2.68 2.49
N TYR A 155 -6.98 -3.47 1.49
CA TYR A 155 -8.35 -3.50 0.99
C TYR A 155 -9.13 -4.62 1.67
N TYR A 156 -10.39 -4.35 2.03
CA TYR A 156 -11.20 -5.32 2.77
C TYR A 156 -11.36 -6.62 1.97
N GLY A 157 -11.33 -7.77 2.65
CA GLY A 157 -11.51 -9.07 2.01
C GLY A 157 -10.22 -9.75 1.57
N THR A 158 -9.11 -9.01 1.40
CA THR A 158 -7.80 -9.59 1.08
C THR A 158 -7.35 -10.58 2.16
N GLU A 159 -7.63 -10.27 3.42
CA GLU A 159 -7.35 -11.10 4.60
C GLU A 159 -8.12 -12.43 4.61
N VAL A 160 -9.19 -12.54 3.83
CA VAL A 160 -10.00 -13.75 3.62
C VAL A 160 -10.04 -14.17 2.15
N LEU A 161 -8.98 -13.86 1.41
CA LEU A 161 -8.74 -14.38 0.06
C LEU A 161 -9.83 -14.02 -0.97
N MET A 162 -10.54 -12.90 -0.78
CA MET A 162 -11.44 -12.39 -1.80
C MET A 162 -10.66 -12.12 -3.10
N ASN A 163 -11.25 -12.54 -4.21
CA ASN A 163 -10.66 -12.44 -5.54
C ASN A 163 -11.68 -11.83 -6.52
N GLY A 164 -11.22 -11.45 -7.70
CA GLY A 164 -12.02 -10.88 -8.78
C GLY A 164 -11.23 -9.91 -9.66
N THR A 165 -11.65 -9.81 -10.91
CA THR A 165 -11.11 -8.84 -11.88
C THR A 165 -12.17 -7.85 -12.34
N LYS A 166 -11.72 -6.65 -12.72
CA LYS A 166 -12.51 -5.59 -13.33
C LYS A 166 -12.90 -5.88 -14.77
N SER A 167 -12.29 -6.90 -15.39
CA SER A 167 -12.70 -7.40 -16.71
C SER A 167 -14.18 -7.81 -16.75
N VAL A 168 -14.74 -8.21 -15.60
CA VAL A 168 -16.17 -8.47 -15.41
C VAL A 168 -16.91 -7.16 -15.20
N THR A 169 -16.72 -6.52 -14.04
CA THR A 169 -17.25 -5.19 -13.69
C THR A 169 -16.46 -4.62 -12.51
N ASP A 170 -16.59 -3.31 -12.26
CA ASP A 170 -16.18 -2.72 -10.97
C ASP A 170 -16.86 -3.41 -9.77
N GLY A 171 -18.11 -3.86 -9.91
CA GLY A 171 -18.82 -4.59 -8.87
C GLY A 171 -18.16 -5.92 -8.51
N ASN A 172 -17.46 -6.56 -9.45
CA ASN A 172 -16.81 -7.85 -9.21
C ASN A 172 -15.63 -7.75 -8.23
N VAL A 173 -14.94 -6.60 -8.17
CA VAL A 173 -13.86 -6.34 -7.20
C VAL A 173 -14.39 -5.71 -5.90
N ARG A 174 -15.66 -5.32 -5.88
CA ARG A 174 -16.36 -4.65 -4.76
C ARG A 174 -17.49 -5.52 -4.17
N LYS A 175 -17.33 -6.85 -4.21
CA LYS A 175 -18.30 -7.79 -3.65
C LYS A 175 -18.50 -7.56 -2.16
N ASP A 176 -19.71 -7.86 -1.71
CA ASP A 176 -20.09 -7.94 -0.31
C ASP A 176 -19.08 -8.78 0.50
N PHE A 177 -18.63 -8.26 1.64
CA PHE A 177 -17.78 -9.03 2.54
C PHE A 177 -18.57 -10.23 3.08
N PRO A 178 -18.04 -11.46 3.05
CA PRO A 178 -18.81 -12.62 3.45
C PRO A 178 -19.23 -12.57 4.92
N GLY A 179 -20.54 -12.60 5.17
CA GLY A 179 -21.12 -12.46 6.51
C GLY A 179 -21.63 -11.07 6.83
N GLY A 180 -21.49 -10.10 5.92
CA GLY A 180 -21.95 -8.73 6.10
C GLY A 180 -23.48 -8.59 6.04
N TRP A 181 -24.18 -9.59 5.50
CA TRP A 181 -25.62 -9.57 5.32
C TRP A 181 -26.30 -10.68 6.11
N ALA A 182 -27.47 -10.36 6.66
CA ALA A 182 -28.30 -11.33 7.34
C ALA A 182 -28.70 -12.46 6.37
N GLY A 183 -28.40 -13.71 6.74
CA GLY A 183 -28.66 -14.89 5.92
C GLY A 183 -27.48 -15.37 5.07
N ASP A 184 -26.34 -14.68 5.11
CA ASP A 184 -25.11 -15.16 4.47
C ASP A 184 -24.73 -16.55 5.01
N LYS A 185 -24.57 -17.50 4.08
CA LYS A 185 -24.18 -18.88 4.41
C LYS A 185 -22.72 -18.99 4.84
N HIS A 186 -21.89 -18.07 4.38
CA HIS A 186 -20.46 -18.01 4.67
C HIS A 186 -20.18 -16.71 5.43
N ASN A 187 -19.58 -16.82 6.62
CA ASN A 187 -19.34 -15.70 7.50
C ASN A 187 -17.84 -15.60 7.83
N ALA A 188 -17.16 -14.67 7.19
CA ALA A 188 -15.73 -14.44 7.35
C ALA A 188 -15.37 -13.68 8.63
N PHE A 189 -16.34 -13.14 9.37
CA PHE A 189 -16.09 -12.46 10.66
C PHE A 189 -15.65 -13.44 11.76
N THR A 190 -16.16 -14.67 11.76
CA THR A 190 -15.84 -15.69 12.78
C THR A 190 -14.82 -16.70 12.26
N ALA A 191 -14.04 -17.30 13.17
CA ALA A 191 -13.06 -18.31 12.78
C ALA A 191 -13.75 -19.59 12.28
N GLU A 192 -14.90 -19.94 12.86
CA GLU A 192 -15.69 -21.11 12.52
C GLU A 192 -16.38 -20.97 11.16
N GLY A 193 -16.73 -19.74 10.77
CA GLY A 193 -17.35 -19.45 9.47
C GLY A 193 -16.36 -19.33 8.31
N ARG A 194 -15.06 -19.15 8.61
CA ARG A 194 -13.96 -19.13 7.64
C ARG A 194 -13.56 -20.54 7.19
N THR A 195 -13.23 -20.68 5.91
CA THR A 195 -12.55 -21.88 5.40
C THR A 195 -11.16 -22.04 6.04
N GLN A 196 -10.55 -23.22 5.91
CA GLN A 196 -9.20 -23.44 6.42
C GLN A 196 -8.18 -22.48 5.78
N ALA A 197 -8.29 -22.22 4.48
CA ALA A 197 -7.38 -21.32 3.77
C ALA A 197 -7.55 -19.86 4.20
N GLU A 198 -8.80 -19.40 4.37
CA GLU A 198 -9.10 -18.07 4.93
C GLU A 198 -8.57 -17.93 6.34
N ASN A 199 -8.77 -18.93 7.20
CA ASN A 199 -8.22 -18.90 8.56
C ASN A 199 -6.69 -18.81 8.55
N GLN A 200 -6.02 -19.56 7.67
CA GLN A 200 -4.56 -19.46 7.53
C GLN A 200 -4.12 -18.06 7.09
N MET A 201 -4.83 -17.45 6.13
CA MET A 201 -4.51 -16.11 5.66
C MET A 201 -4.81 -15.05 6.70
N PHE A 202 -6.02 -15.05 7.26
CA PHE A 202 -6.45 -14.12 8.29
C PHE A 202 -5.52 -14.14 9.49
N ASN A 203 -5.19 -15.34 10.01
CA ASN A 203 -4.31 -15.47 11.15
C ASN A 203 -2.88 -15.00 10.85
N TRP A 204 -2.39 -15.23 9.61
CA TRP A 204 -1.07 -14.76 9.19
C TRP A 204 -1.03 -13.23 9.08
N VAL A 205 -2.01 -12.61 8.41
CA VAL A 205 -2.11 -11.15 8.25
C VAL A 205 -2.31 -10.48 9.61
N SER A 206 -3.24 -10.99 10.42
CA SER A 206 -3.52 -10.48 11.76
C SER A 206 -2.28 -10.52 12.64
N ARG A 207 -1.52 -11.62 12.64
CA ARG A 207 -0.26 -11.71 13.40
C ARG A 207 0.75 -10.66 12.96
N LEU A 208 0.92 -10.47 11.65
CA LEU A 208 1.88 -9.51 11.11
C LEU A 208 1.47 -8.05 11.43
N LEU A 209 0.18 -7.73 11.34
CA LEU A 209 -0.35 -6.41 11.70
C LEU A 209 -0.16 -6.09 13.19
N HIS A 210 -0.51 -7.02 14.08
CA HIS A 210 -0.30 -6.84 15.52
C HIS A 210 1.19 -6.76 15.89
N TRP A 211 2.06 -7.48 15.19
CA TRP A 211 3.50 -7.31 15.36
C TRP A 211 3.99 -5.95 14.84
N ARG A 212 3.44 -5.45 13.73
CA ARG A 212 3.79 -4.13 13.19
C ARG A 212 3.33 -3.01 14.13
N GLN A 213 2.16 -3.17 14.75
CA GLN A 213 1.63 -2.27 15.77
C GLN A 213 2.59 -2.22 16.96
N GLY A 214 3.13 -1.03 17.25
CA GLY A 214 4.12 -0.85 18.33
C GLY A 214 5.56 -1.22 17.97
N ASN A 215 5.83 -1.74 16.76
CA ASN A 215 7.21 -2.00 16.33
C ASN A 215 7.87 -0.72 15.80
N GLU A 216 8.68 -0.09 16.65
CA GLU A 216 9.42 1.12 16.30
C GLU A 216 10.46 0.92 15.20
N VAL A 217 10.98 -0.31 15.00
CA VAL A 217 11.92 -0.59 13.92
C VAL A 217 11.24 -0.41 12.56
N ILE A 218 9.99 -0.88 12.44
CA ILE A 218 9.21 -0.75 11.19
C ILE A 218 8.59 0.64 11.05
N THR A 219 8.16 1.27 12.14
CA THR A 219 7.45 2.56 12.06
C THR A 219 8.37 3.78 12.10
N LYS A 220 9.60 3.66 12.61
CA LYS A 220 10.57 4.77 12.75
C LYS A 220 11.94 4.47 12.14
N GLY A 221 12.24 3.22 11.81
CA GLY A 221 13.58 2.82 11.37
C GLY A 221 13.95 3.28 9.97
N LYS A 222 15.25 3.48 9.77
CA LYS A 222 15.85 3.72 8.45
C LYS A 222 15.68 2.47 7.59
N GLN A 223 15.34 2.65 6.31
CA GLN A 223 15.30 1.58 5.33
C GLN A 223 16.63 1.48 4.58
N THR A 224 17.07 0.24 4.32
CA THR A 224 18.15 -0.08 3.39
C THR A 224 17.69 -1.26 2.55
N GLN A 225 17.86 -1.18 1.25
CA GLN A 225 17.56 -2.26 0.33
C GLN A 225 18.85 -2.81 -0.28
N PHE A 226 18.83 -4.10 -0.58
CA PHE A 226 19.91 -4.78 -1.28
C PHE A 226 19.43 -5.10 -2.69
N CYS A 227 20.30 -4.93 -3.69
CA CYS A 227 19.99 -5.37 -5.04
C CYS A 227 19.64 -6.85 -5.03
N THR A 228 18.74 -7.24 -5.94
CA THR A 228 18.37 -8.65 -6.03
C THR A 228 19.59 -9.47 -6.42
N GLN A 229 19.79 -10.60 -5.75
CA GLN A 229 20.84 -11.55 -6.10
C GLN A 229 20.25 -12.94 -6.16
N LYS A 230 20.47 -13.65 -7.28
CA LYS A 230 19.98 -15.02 -7.48
C LYS A 230 18.49 -15.14 -7.16
N GLY A 231 17.70 -14.17 -7.62
CA GLY A 231 16.26 -14.12 -7.39
C GLY A 231 15.80 -13.72 -5.97
N VAL A 232 16.69 -13.42 -5.03
CA VAL A 232 16.34 -12.99 -3.66
C VAL A 232 16.36 -11.47 -3.55
N TYR A 233 15.29 -10.89 -3.01
CA TYR A 233 15.20 -9.48 -2.65
C TYR A 233 15.20 -9.28 -1.14
N VAL A 234 15.94 -8.27 -0.65
CA VAL A 234 16.08 -7.99 0.78
C VAL A 234 15.87 -6.52 1.08
N VAL A 235 15.02 -6.25 2.08
CA VAL A 235 14.85 -4.92 2.69
C VAL A 235 15.13 -5.02 4.19
N ALA A 236 16.02 -4.18 4.69
CA ALA A 236 16.32 -4.05 6.11
C ALA A 236 15.75 -2.75 6.68
N ARG A 237 15.14 -2.85 7.87
CA ARG A 237 14.71 -1.73 8.71
C ARG A 237 15.55 -1.70 9.98
N GLN A 238 16.10 -0.55 10.32
CA GLN A 238 17.01 -0.41 11.47
C GLN A 238 16.62 0.79 12.35
N TYR A 239 16.53 0.56 13.66
CA TYR A 239 16.22 1.61 14.64
C TYR A 239 16.84 1.28 16.00
N LYS A 240 17.62 2.21 16.57
CA LYS A 240 18.22 2.09 17.92
C LYS A 240 18.89 0.73 18.19
N GLY A 241 19.73 0.27 17.26
CA GLY A 241 20.47 -1.00 17.38
C GLY A 241 19.65 -2.28 17.11
N LYS A 242 18.34 -2.17 16.83
CA LYS A 242 17.50 -3.29 16.40
C LYS A 242 17.36 -3.30 14.88
N SER A 243 17.29 -4.50 14.30
CA SER A 243 17.16 -4.73 12.86
C SER A 243 16.02 -5.71 12.58
N VAL A 244 15.28 -5.45 11.50
CA VAL A 244 14.34 -6.40 10.90
C VAL A 244 14.69 -6.52 9.42
N MET A 245 14.74 -7.75 8.90
CA MET A 245 14.96 -8.01 7.48
C MET A 245 13.74 -8.71 6.89
N THR A 246 13.24 -8.17 5.78
CA THR A 246 12.27 -8.82 4.91
C THR A 246 13.04 -9.44 3.77
N ILE A 247 12.92 -10.75 3.61
CA ILE A 247 13.60 -11.54 2.57
C ILE A 247 12.53 -12.19 1.73
N ILE A 248 12.54 -11.91 0.42
CA ILE A 248 11.58 -12.44 -0.55
C ILE A 248 12.33 -13.31 -1.54
N ASN A 249 11.91 -14.57 -1.68
CA ASN A 249 12.32 -15.42 -2.79
C ASN A 249 11.44 -15.12 -3.99
N GLY A 250 12.00 -14.53 -5.03
CA GLY A 250 11.32 -14.23 -6.28
C GLY A 250 11.43 -15.31 -7.35
N LYS A 251 11.80 -16.55 -6.99
CA LYS A 251 11.80 -17.71 -7.87
C LYS A 251 10.71 -18.72 -7.48
N ASN A 252 10.26 -19.50 -8.44
CA ASN A 252 9.34 -20.63 -8.22
C ASN A 252 10.04 -21.87 -7.66
N GLU A 253 11.37 -21.87 -7.68
CA GLU A 253 12.23 -22.89 -7.08
C GLU A 253 12.82 -22.45 -5.74
N ALA A 254 13.19 -23.42 -4.92
CA ALA A 254 13.96 -23.17 -3.71
C ALA A 254 15.39 -22.76 -4.09
N ASN A 255 15.87 -21.64 -3.54
CA ASN A 255 17.27 -21.21 -3.65
C ASN A 255 18.19 -21.98 -2.69
#